data_AF-A0A370DCB3-F1
#
_entry.id   AF-A0A370DCB3-F1
#
_cell.length_a   1.000
_cell.length_b   1.000
_cell.length_c   1.000
_cell.angle_alpha   90.00
_cell.angle_beta   90.00
_cell.angle_gamma   90.00
#
_symmetry.space_group_name_H-M   'P 1'
#
loop_
_entity.id
_entity.type
_entity.pdbx_description
1 polymer ?
#
loop_
_entity_poly.entity_id
_entity_poly.type
_entity_poly.pdbx_seq_one_letter_code
_entity_poly.pdbx_strand_id
1 'polypeptide(L)'
;MSNANHNENADVFVEPPEFGTDFLPVGTTYGQPLCQYKAPCEVRSATDLPSRLYLGTLSAKSFRITDSGWFVRYEDTVPETHVELEFEASRGVLTARFVWRGIEGMITDTPGTDWKSLEQHMSFTFPDLWEDEAKQSIEAEFNARYITHPKNFPVITNFSAGAYKTLVFPVPSYRLHELVDCLDDIEADREIASVVSIYAVLTRAQIQYIRGDCHDVPGTPEALARFNRKIVGLASQGLPRVRPFKTFLRTLDLNRRIYLVHGSCSFRDLTRVIGHFHRQGFIGSPDGHLVPSEYPGGIEWTAMIFPACLEIQDIRLKFTDEQETRWVEYGRLMSPDRLPLVAAVLNVGREEALKKLLDAEAQADSEPDFIRANWNSVDRWVSKLRRKNHAKPLSIYL
;
A
#
# COMPACT_ATOMS: atom_id res chain seq x y z
N MET A 1 -7.30 59.25 18.38
CA MET A 1 -6.99 58.66 19.69
C MET A 1 -7.95 57.49 19.90
N SER A 2 -7.41 56.27 20.04
CA SER A 2 -7.83 55.18 20.96
C SER A 2 -9.33 55.11 21.34
N ASN A 3 -10.07 54.00 21.18
CA ASN A 3 -9.77 52.64 21.64
C ASN A 3 -10.65 51.58 20.96
N ALA A 4 -10.18 50.34 21.10
CA ALA A 4 -10.69 49.08 20.57
C ALA A 4 -12.07 48.65 21.09
N ASN A 5 -12.74 47.77 20.33
CA ASN A 5 -13.48 46.65 20.92
C ASN A 5 -13.43 45.42 19.99
N HIS A 6 -13.08 44.29 20.60
CA HIS A 6 -13.05 42.93 20.08
C HIS A 6 -14.44 42.42 19.66
N ASN A 7 -14.46 41.56 18.65
CA ASN A 7 -15.34 40.39 18.52
C ASN A 7 -14.63 39.44 17.55
N GLU A 8 -13.89 38.47 18.08
CA GLU A 8 -14.34 37.10 18.37
C GLU A 8 -14.70 36.31 17.12
N ASN A 9 -13.84 35.32 16.87
CA ASN A 9 -13.86 34.39 15.77
C ASN A 9 -15.18 33.63 15.72
N ALA A 10 -15.83 33.64 14.57
CA ALA A 10 -16.83 32.63 14.24
C ALA A 10 -16.09 31.32 13.99
N ASP A 11 -16.07 30.44 14.98
CA ASP A 11 -15.70 29.04 14.81
C ASP A 11 -16.70 28.40 13.85
N VAL A 12 -16.27 28.17 12.62
CA VAL A 12 -17.00 27.34 11.65
C VAL A 12 -16.88 25.89 12.15
N PHE A 13 -17.91 25.43 12.86
CA PHE A 13 -18.10 24.01 13.15
C PHE A 13 -18.46 23.30 11.84
N VAL A 14 -17.48 22.62 11.25
CA VAL A 14 -17.73 21.59 10.24
C VAL A 14 -17.89 20.28 11.00
N GLU A 15 -19.09 19.71 10.99
CA GLU A 15 -19.31 18.36 11.52
C GLU A 15 -18.42 17.36 10.76
N PRO A 16 -17.64 16.51 11.45
CA PRO A 16 -16.82 15.51 10.79
C PRO A 16 -17.70 14.39 10.22
N PRO A 17 -17.34 13.80 9.06
CA PRO A 17 -18.12 12.75 8.42
C PRO A 17 -18.18 11.48 9.29
N GLU A 18 -19.32 10.80 9.21
CA GLU A 18 -19.67 9.55 9.89
C GLU A 18 -18.73 8.38 9.48
N PHE A 19 -18.26 7.57 10.44
CA PHE A 19 -17.22 6.54 10.24
C PHE A 19 -17.79 5.12 10.13
N GLY A 20 -17.44 4.38 9.06
CA GLY A 20 -17.84 2.99 8.84
C GLY A 20 -16.82 1.92 9.23
N THR A 21 -17.32 0.77 9.67
CA THR A 21 -16.62 -0.40 10.25
C THR A 21 -15.85 -1.29 9.26
N ASP A 22 -15.49 -0.78 8.08
CA ASP A 22 -14.96 -1.60 6.98
C ASP A 22 -13.42 -1.65 6.94
N PHE A 23 -12.67 -1.38 8.02
CA PHE A 23 -11.25 -1.02 7.91
C PHE A 23 -10.37 -1.53 9.07
N LEU A 24 -9.19 -2.11 8.75
CA LEU A 24 -8.24 -2.72 9.71
C LEU A 24 -6.78 -2.37 9.35
N PRO A 25 -6.10 -1.41 10.00
CA PRO A 25 -4.70 -1.10 9.77
C PRO A 25 -3.77 -1.91 10.66
N VAL A 26 -2.56 -2.10 10.15
CA VAL A 26 -1.61 -3.08 10.67
C VAL A 26 -0.26 -2.45 11.03
N GLY A 27 0.02 -1.21 10.63
CA GLY A 27 1.17 -0.46 11.14
C GLY A 27 1.62 0.70 10.26
N THR A 28 2.42 1.61 10.82
CA THR A 28 3.21 2.61 10.08
C THR A 28 4.40 3.01 10.97
N THR A 29 5.62 3.02 10.44
CA THR A 29 6.79 3.67 11.06
C THR A 29 7.05 5.00 10.32
N TYR A 30 7.49 6.05 11.01
CA TYR A 30 7.78 7.33 10.36
C TYR A 30 9.29 7.45 10.13
N GLY A 31 9.71 7.86 8.93
CA GLY A 31 11.12 8.20 8.67
C GLY A 31 11.53 9.45 9.45
N GLN A 32 12.77 9.50 9.93
CA GLN A 32 13.28 10.67 10.65
C GLN A 32 13.48 11.87 9.71
N PRO A 33 13.19 13.11 10.17
CA PRO A 33 13.36 14.31 9.36
C PRO A 33 14.84 14.59 9.03
N LEU A 34 15.07 15.16 7.83
CA LEU A 34 16.38 15.46 7.23
C LEU A 34 17.31 16.37 8.05
N CYS A 35 16.77 17.13 9.00
CA CYS A 35 17.46 18.19 9.73
C CYS A 35 18.50 17.71 10.76
N GLN A 36 18.91 16.44 10.72
CA GLN A 36 19.91 15.86 11.62
C GLN A 36 21.27 15.58 10.95
N TYR A 37 21.38 15.65 9.62
CA TYR A 37 22.61 15.32 8.91
C TYR A 37 23.42 16.57 8.56
N LYS A 38 24.75 16.46 8.63
CA LYS A 38 25.66 17.51 8.16
C LYS A 38 25.50 17.72 6.66
N ALA A 39 25.73 18.94 6.18
CA ALA A 39 25.74 19.17 4.74
C ALA A 39 26.82 18.31 4.06
N PRO A 40 26.65 17.91 2.78
CA PRO A 40 27.65 17.12 2.07
C PRO A 40 29.08 17.70 2.17
N CYS A 41 29.23 19.02 2.07
CA CYS A 41 30.53 19.69 2.19
C CYS A 41 31.15 19.65 3.61
N GLU A 42 30.38 19.31 4.63
CA GLU A 42 30.78 19.23 6.04
C GLU A 42 31.06 17.81 6.52
N VAL A 43 30.78 16.79 5.68
CA VAL A 43 31.06 15.39 5.98
C VAL A 43 32.56 15.17 6.12
N ARG A 44 32.98 14.53 7.22
CA ARG A 44 34.38 14.16 7.51
C ARG A 44 34.53 12.68 7.83
N SER A 45 33.43 11.96 8.03
CA SER A 45 33.41 10.56 8.42
C SER A 45 32.10 9.89 8.00
N ALA A 46 32.09 8.56 7.97
CA ALA A 46 30.87 7.80 7.70
C ALA A 46 29.74 8.09 8.71
N THR A 47 30.05 8.45 9.95
CA THR A 47 29.04 8.78 10.97
C THR A 47 28.34 10.12 10.75
N ASP A 48 28.85 10.95 9.85
CA ASP A 48 28.20 12.21 9.46
C ASP A 48 27.08 12.01 8.42
N LEU A 49 26.99 10.82 7.84
CA LEU A 49 26.08 10.45 6.76
C LEU A 49 24.82 9.75 7.30
N PRO A 50 23.70 9.80 6.56
CA PRO A 50 22.54 8.99 6.89
C PRO A 50 22.89 7.50 6.86
N SER A 51 22.31 6.71 7.76
CA SER A 51 22.56 5.27 7.81
C SER A 51 21.93 4.52 6.64
N ARG A 52 20.96 5.14 5.94
CA ARG A 52 20.21 4.59 4.81
C ARG A 52 19.93 5.67 3.79
N LEU A 53 19.89 5.28 2.53
CA LEU A 53 19.65 6.20 1.42
C LEU A 53 19.02 5.46 0.25
N TYR A 54 17.77 5.80 -0.08
CA TYR A 54 16.95 5.27 -1.17
C TYR A 54 16.92 3.73 -1.29
N LEU A 55 17.95 3.17 -1.93
CA LEU A 55 18.06 1.75 -2.24
C LEU A 55 18.95 0.96 -1.26
N GLY A 56 19.73 1.62 -0.41
CA GLY A 56 20.80 0.93 0.32
C GLY A 56 20.99 1.36 1.77
N THR A 57 21.78 0.56 2.48
CA THR A 57 22.31 0.85 3.82
C THR A 57 23.76 1.30 3.69
N LEU A 58 24.16 2.28 4.49
CA LEU A 58 25.51 2.86 4.45
C LEU A 58 26.58 1.79 4.67
N SER A 59 27.47 1.61 3.69
CA SER A 59 28.65 0.77 3.83
C SER A 59 29.80 1.60 4.39
N ALA A 60 29.95 1.64 5.72
CA ALA A 60 30.96 2.47 6.39
C ALA A 60 32.40 2.19 5.91
N LYS A 61 32.67 0.96 5.43
CA LYS A 61 33.97 0.56 4.87
C LYS A 61 34.26 1.16 3.50
N SER A 62 33.21 1.56 2.76
CA SER A 62 33.35 2.21 1.46
C SER A 62 33.67 3.71 1.57
N PHE A 63 33.45 4.30 2.75
CA PHE A 63 33.70 5.72 2.96
C PHE A 63 35.20 6.02 2.85
N ARG A 64 35.53 6.98 1.99
CA ARG A 64 36.89 7.47 1.80
C ARG A 64 36.90 8.97 1.57
N ILE A 65 37.82 9.64 2.25
CA ILE A 65 38.22 11.00 1.88
C ILE A 65 39.19 10.87 0.70
N THR A 66 38.95 11.65 -0.34
CA THR A 66 39.81 11.74 -1.52
C THR A 66 40.48 13.10 -1.54
N ASP A 67 41.47 13.29 -2.41
CA ASP A 67 42.09 14.61 -2.60
C ASP A 67 41.09 15.65 -3.13
N SER A 68 40.01 15.21 -3.81
CA SER A 68 38.95 16.03 -4.39
C SER A 68 37.72 16.21 -3.50
N GLY A 69 37.61 15.49 -2.37
CA GLY A 69 36.45 15.53 -1.49
C GLY A 69 36.21 14.19 -0.78
N TRP A 70 35.07 13.54 -1.02
CA TRP A 70 34.79 12.23 -0.44
C TRP A 70 33.89 11.37 -1.32
N PHE A 71 33.95 10.06 -1.09
CA PHE A 71 33.12 9.06 -1.75
C PHE A 71 32.57 8.05 -0.73
N VAL A 72 31.36 7.55 -0.97
CA VAL A 72 30.76 6.48 -0.19
C VAL A 72 29.72 5.70 -1.01
N ARG A 73 29.44 4.48 -0.59
CA ARG A 73 28.44 3.59 -1.17
C ARG A 73 27.42 3.14 -0.13
N TYR A 74 26.16 3.08 -0.55
CA TYR A 74 25.05 2.46 0.14
C TYR A 74 24.71 1.18 -0.60
N GLU A 75 24.66 0.06 0.12
CA GLU A 75 24.53 -1.27 -0.47
C GLU A 75 23.24 -1.92 0.00
N ASP A 76 22.62 -2.67 -0.89
CA ASP A 76 21.46 -3.50 -0.58
C ASP A 76 21.82 -4.99 -0.51
N THR A 77 20.92 -5.80 0.06
CA THR A 77 21.05 -7.26 -0.01
C THR A 77 20.64 -7.84 -1.36
N VAL A 78 19.85 -7.11 -2.17
CA VAL A 78 19.65 -7.47 -3.57
C VAL A 78 20.96 -7.26 -4.34
N PRO A 79 21.46 -8.27 -5.07
CA PRO A 79 22.69 -8.15 -5.84
C PRO A 79 22.69 -6.94 -6.77
N GLU A 80 23.87 -6.34 -6.94
CA GLU A 80 24.11 -5.22 -7.86
C GLU A 80 23.21 -3.99 -7.62
N THR A 81 22.65 -3.85 -6.42
CA THR A 81 21.80 -2.72 -6.02
C THR A 81 22.54 -1.83 -5.04
N HIS A 82 22.74 -0.56 -5.42
CA HIS A 82 23.53 0.39 -4.63
C HIS A 82 23.25 1.85 -5.00
N VAL A 83 23.61 2.74 -4.08
CA VAL A 83 23.72 4.19 -4.32
C VAL A 83 25.17 4.59 -4.07
N GLU A 84 25.78 5.28 -5.02
CA GLU A 84 27.10 5.91 -4.87
C GLU A 84 26.93 7.40 -4.70
N LEU A 85 27.59 7.97 -3.71
CA LEU A 85 27.70 9.40 -3.52
C LEU A 85 29.15 9.83 -3.61
N GLU A 86 29.39 10.87 -4.40
CA GLU A 86 30.68 11.53 -4.51
C GLU A 86 30.51 13.03 -4.34
N PHE A 87 31.26 13.62 -3.41
CA PHE A 87 31.32 15.07 -3.26
C PHE A 87 32.64 15.59 -3.80
N GLU A 88 32.57 16.54 -4.73
CA GLU A 88 33.70 17.23 -5.33
C GLU A 88 33.83 18.64 -4.76
N ALA A 89 34.80 18.85 -3.88
CA ALA A 89 35.00 20.09 -3.11
C ALA A 89 35.37 21.30 -4.00
N SER A 90 36.12 21.09 -5.08
CA SER A 90 36.52 22.14 -6.03
C SER A 90 35.32 22.78 -6.74
N ARG A 91 34.29 21.97 -7.02
CA ARG A 91 33.06 22.38 -7.71
C ARG A 91 31.89 22.61 -6.74
N GLY A 92 31.99 22.15 -5.51
CA GLY A 92 30.90 22.20 -4.53
C GLY A 92 29.70 21.34 -4.94
N VAL A 93 29.94 20.25 -5.67
CA VAL A 93 28.90 19.38 -6.25
C VAL A 93 28.88 18.04 -5.54
N LEU A 94 27.68 17.56 -5.22
CA LEU A 94 27.39 16.19 -4.83
C LEU A 94 26.78 15.45 -6.03
N THR A 95 27.48 14.43 -6.51
CA THR A 95 26.98 13.50 -7.53
C THR A 95 26.42 12.26 -6.83
N ALA A 96 25.19 11.89 -7.21
CA ALA A 96 24.55 10.67 -6.76
C ALA A 96 24.26 9.75 -7.95
N ARG A 97 24.76 8.51 -7.90
CA ARG A 97 24.52 7.46 -8.90
C ARG A 97 23.69 6.35 -8.28
N PHE A 98 22.60 5.99 -8.94
CA PHE A 98 21.67 4.99 -8.46
C PHE A 98 21.62 3.79 -9.40
N VAL A 99 21.85 2.60 -8.85
CA VAL A 99 21.85 1.33 -9.60
C VAL A 99 20.96 0.33 -8.87
N TRP A 100 20.03 -0.28 -9.59
CA TRP A 100 19.15 -1.33 -9.07
C TRP A 100 19.30 -2.57 -9.94
N ARG A 101 19.71 -3.70 -9.35
CA ARG A 101 19.96 -4.97 -10.06
C ARG A 101 20.87 -4.81 -11.30
N GLY A 102 21.92 -4.01 -11.17
CA GLY A 102 22.86 -3.73 -12.27
C GLY A 102 22.37 -2.72 -13.30
N ILE A 103 21.11 -2.28 -13.22
CA ILE A 103 20.51 -1.28 -14.10
C ILE A 103 20.72 0.12 -13.51
N GLU A 104 21.52 0.94 -14.19
CA GLU A 104 21.65 2.36 -13.86
C GLU A 104 20.33 3.08 -14.11
N GLY A 105 19.74 3.64 -13.06
CA GLY A 105 18.49 4.37 -13.16
C GLY A 105 18.71 5.86 -13.39
N MET A 106 19.64 6.46 -12.65
CA MET A 106 19.91 7.89 -12.71
C MET A 106 21.30 8.25 -12.17
N ILE A 107 21.88 9.31 -12.74
CA ILE A 107 22.98 10.08 -12.16
C ILE A 107 22.50 11.53 -12.02
N THR A 108 22.68 12.13 -10.86
CA THR A 108 22.28 13.52 -10.60
C THR A 108 23.38 14.29 -9.91
N ASP A 109 23.59 15.52 -10.35
CA ASP A 109 24.50 16.49 -9.74
C ASP A 109 23.68 17.54 -8.98
N THR A 110 24.00 17.74 -7.71
CA THR A 110 23.30 18.67 -6.83
C THR A 110 24.30 19.53 -6.05
N PRO A 111 23.92 20.72 -5.58
CA PRO A 111 24.79 21.51 -4.69
C PRO A 111 25.13 20.71 -3.42
N GLY A 112 26.41 20.65 -3.06
CA GLY A 112 26.85 19.96 -1.84
C GLY A 112 26.62 20.73 -0.53
N THR A 113 25.81 21.79 -0.57
CA THR A 113 25.48 22.63 0.58
C THR A 113 24.27 22.12 1.36
N ASP A 114 23.42 21.28 0.77
CA ASP A 114 22.30 20.63 1.44
C ASP A 114 21.90 19.30 0.78
N TRP A 115 21.14 18.48 1.49
CA TRP A 115 20.58 17.23 0.99
C TRP A 115 19.25 17.41 0.26
N LYS A 116 18.59 18.56 0.42
CA LYS A 116 17.24 18.82 -0.07
C LYS A 116 17.21 18.82 -1.61
N SER A 117 18.27 19.32 -2.23
CA SER A 117 18.40 19.32 -3.68
C SER A 117 18.38 17.91 -4.27
N LEU A 118 19.01 16.94 -3.58
CA LEU A 118 18.97 15.52 -3.95
C LEU A 118 17.57 14.93 -3.75
N GLU A 119 16.91 15.23 -2.63
CA GLU A 119 15.53 14.79 -2.37
C GLU A 119 14.54 15.25 -3.44
N GLN A 120 14.65 16.51 -3.84
CA GLN A 120 13.78 17.09 -4.85
C GLN A 120 13.95 16.39 -6.20
N HIS A 121 15.18 16.13 -6.66
CA HIS A 121 15.42 15.43 -7.92
C HIS A 121 14.77 14.05 -7.94
N MET A 122 14.86 13.31 -6.84
CA MET A 122 14.28 11.97 -6.73
C MET A 122 12.74 11.96 -6.70
N SER A 123 12.11 13.09 -6.38
CA SER A 123 10.64 13.19 -6.31
C SER A 123 9.99 13.46 -7.67
N PHE A 124 10.76 13.86 -8.69
CA PHE A 124 10.23 14.24 -10.00
C PHE A 124 10.35 13.16 -11.06
N THR A 125 11.26 12.20 -10.92
CA THR A 125 11.50 11.19 -11.95
C THR A 125 11.82 9.85 -11.30
N PHE A 126 11.07 8.82 -11.69
CA PHE A 126 11.38 7.44 -11.37
C PHE A 126 11.89 6.73 -12.63
N PRO A 127 12.98 5.93 -12.58
CA PRO A 127 13.59 5.38 -13.78
C PRO A 127 12.70 4.37 -14.53
N ASP A 128 12.39 4.64 -15.80
CA ASP A 128 11.55 3.77 -16.64
C ASP A 128 12.10 2.33 -16.74
N LEU A 129 13.42 2.18 -16.87
CA LEU A 129 14.05 0.85 -16.95
C LEU A 129 13.87 0.02 -15.66
N TRP A 130 13.80 0.68 -14.50
CA TRP A 130 13.50 -0.02 -13.24
C TRP A 130 12.04 -0.45 -13.18
N GLU A 131 11.11 0.38 -13.69
CA GLU A 131 9.69 0.01 -13.79
C GLU A 131 9.48 -1.19 -14.69
N ASP A 132 10.13 -1.19 -15.86
CA ASP A 132 10.00 -2.27 -16.83
C ASP A 132 10.55 -3.60 -16.29
N GLU A 133 11.73 -3.56 -15.67
CA GLU A 133 12.33 -4.75 -15.05
C GLU A 133 11.54 -5.22 -13.81
N ALA A 134 11.05 -4.30 -12.98
CA ALA A 134 10.19 -4.65 -11.84
C ALA A 134 8.88 -5.28 -12.32
N LYS A 135 8.25 -4.70 -13.34
CA LYS A 135 7.05 -5.26 -13.96
C LYS A 135 7.30 -6.67 -14.48
N GLN A 136 8.34 -6.86 -15.30
CA GLN A 136 8.64 -8.14 -15.90
C GLN A 136 8.94 -9.20 -14.84
N SER A 137 9.82 -8.90 -13.88
CA SER A 137 10.20 -9.87 -12.84
C SER A 137 9.05 -10.22 -11.90
N ILE A 138 8.25 -9.24 -11.47
CA ILE A 138 7.13 -9.47 -10.56
C ILE A 138 6.00 -10.23 -11.28
N GLU A 139 5.61 -9.85 -12.49
CA GLU A 139 4.53 -10.53 -13.22
C GLU A 139 4.95 -11.94 -13.70
N ALA A 140 6.26 -12.22 -13.81
CA ALA A 140 6.78 -13.54 -14.12
C ALA A 140 6.83 -14.49 -12.91
N GLU A 141 6.94 -13.96 -11.70
CA GLU A 141 7.07 -14.76 -10.46
C GLU A 141 5.73 -14.86 -9.70
N PHE A 142 4.88 -13.83 -9.77
CA PHE A 142 3.67 -13.71 -8.97
C PHE A 142 2.43 -13.49 -9.85
N ASN A 143 1.26 -13.98 -9.41
CA ASN A 143 -0.04 -13.58 -9.92
C ASN A 143 -0.34 -12.14 -9.49
N ALA A 144 0.35 -11.22 -10.14
CA ALA A 144 0.29 -9.80 -9.92
C ALA A 144 0.15 -9.05 -11.25
N ARG A 145 -0.41 -7.85 -11.19
CA ARG A 145 -0.39 -6.87 -12.27
C ARG A 145 0.31 -5.63 -11.76
N TYR A 146 1.38 -5.28 -12.45
CA TYR A 146 2.20 -4.13 -12.15
C TYR A 146 1.86 -3.00 -13.13
N ILE A 147 1.36 -1.90 -12.58
CA ILE A 147 1.03 -0.66 -13.30
C ILE A 147 2.23 0.27 -13.16
N THR A 148 2.87 0.56 -14.28
CA THR A 148 4.03 1.45 -14.32
C THR A 148 3.64 2.89 -14.00
N HIS A 149 4.62 3.67 -13.55
CA HIS A 149 4.41 5.05 -13.17
C HIS A 149 3.95 5.91 -14.36
N PRO A 150 2.79 6.59 -14.28
CA PRO A 150 2.37 7.46 -15.37
C PRO A 150 3.35 8.62 -15.56
N LYS A 151 3.60 8.99 -16.81
CA LYS A 151 4.44 10.16 -17.12
C LYS A 151 3.84 11.42 -16.46
N ASN A 152 4.70 12.23 -15.83
CA ASN A 152 4.34 13.44 -15.09
C ASN A 152 3.53 13.22 -13.81
N PHE A 153 3.40 11.99 -13.32
CA PHE A 153 2.84 11.75 -12.00
C PHE A 153 3.92 11.98 -10.92
N PRO A 154 3.65 12.69 -9.82
CA PRO A 154 4.61 12.85 -8.74
C PRO A 154 5.07 11.51 -8.16
N VAL A 155 6.35 11.37 -7.86
CA VAL A 155 6.86 10.19 -7.16
C VAL A 155 6.77 10.47 -5.66
N ILE A 156 5.97 9.70 -4.95
CA ILE A 156 5.96 9.76 -3.48
C ILE A 156 7.24 9.10 -3.00
N THR A 157 8.14 9.90 -2.42
CA THR A 157 9.42 9.42 -1.91
C THR A 157 9.61 9.82 -0.45
N ASN A 158 10.45 9.07 0.25
CA ASN A 158 11.11 9.51 1.47
C ASN A 158 12.61 9.50 1.19
N PHE A 159 13.34 10.53 1.59
CA PHE A 159 14.79 10.61 1.35
C PHE A 159 15.58 9.34 1.75
N SER A 160 15.25 8.74 2.89
CA SER A 160 15.95 7.55 3.37
C SER A 160 15.48 6.23 2.75
N ALA A 161 14.19 6.14 2.37
CA ALA A 161 13.55 4.90 1.93
C ALA A 161 13.29 4.83 0.41
N GLY A 162 13.41 5.96 -0.28
CA GLY A 162 13.15 6.10 -1.70
C GLY A 162 11.67 6.11 -2.07
N ALA A 163 11.38 5.71 -3.32
CA ALA A 163 10.03 5.76 -3.89
C ALA A 163 9.13 4.69 -3.27
N TYR A 164 7.88 5.06 -3.01
CA TYR A 164 6.87 4.14 -2.47
C TYR A 164 5.99 3.54 -3.56
N LYS A 165 5.56 2.30 -3.32
CA LYS A 165 4.60 1.55 -4.12
C LYS A 165 3.44 1.13 -3.24
N THR A 166 2.25 1.09 -3.84
CA THR A 166 1.07 0.51 -3.24
C THR A 166 0.85 -0.88 -3.83
N LEU A 167 0.66 -1.87 -2.96
CA LEU A 167 0.27 -3.23 -3.25
C LEU A 167 -1.18 -3.42 -2.79
N VAL A 168 -2.03 -3.97 -3.65
CA VAL A 168 -3.44 -4.22 -3.34
C VAL A 168 -3.82 -5.63 -3.75
N PHE A 169 -4.42 -6.40 -2.84
CA PHE A 169 -4.88 -7.75 -3.17
C PHE A 169 -6.08 -8.17 -2.31
N PRO A 170 -7.01 -8.96 -2.86
CA PRO A 170 -8.17 -9.43 -2.13
C PRO A 170 -7.80 -10.55 -1.16
N VAL A 171 -8.47 -10.61 0.01
CA VAL A 171 -8.32 -11.63 1.04
C VAL A 171 -9.69 -12.14 1.49
N PRO A 172 -9.91 -13.46 1.59
CA PRO A 172 -11.10 -14.03 2.19
C PRO A 172 -11.22 -13.69 3.69
N SER A 173 -12.44 -13.49 4.18
CA SER A 173 -12.70 -13.18 5.60
C SER A 173 -12.12 -14.23 6.57
N TYR A 174 -12.19 -15.52 6.21
CA TYR A 174 -11.64 -16.60 7.03
C TYR A 174 -10.10 -16.64 7.10
N ARG A 175 -9.41 -15.87 6.25
CA ARG A 175 -7.95 -15.79 6.18
C ARG A 175 -7.37 -14.57 6.91
N LEU A 176 -8.20 -13.74 7.55
CA LEU A 176 -7.74 -12.50 8.19
C LEU A 176 -6.78 -12.74 9.36
N HIS A 177 -6.90 -13.88 10.07
CA HIS A 177 -5.96 -14.26 11.11
C HIS A 177 -4.58 -14.63 10.56
N GLU A 178 -4.49 -15.38 9.45
CA GLU A 178 -3.19 -15.68 8.86
C GLU A 178 -2.58 -14.45 8.18
N LEU A 179 -3.41 -13.49 7.76
CA LEU A 179 -2.91 -12.17 7.35
C LEU A 179 -2.27 -11.49 8.55
N VAL A 180 -2.78 -11.75 9.77
CA VAL A 180 -2.16 -11.22 10.96
C VAL A 180 -0.74 -11.76 11.14
N ASP A 181 -0.61 -13.08 11.16
CA ASP A 181 0.68 -13.76 11.29
C ASP A 181 1.68 -13.34 10.20
N CYS A 182 1.23 -13.21 8.95
CA CYS A 182 2.07 -12.79 7.82
C CYS A 182 2.71 -11.40 8.05
N LEU A 183 2.04 -10.50 8.77
CA LEU A 183 2.60 -9.16 8.98
C LEU A 183 3.53 -9.13 10.20
N ASP A 184 3.37 -10.06 11.15
CA ASP A 184 4.38 -10.29 12.18
C ASP A 184 5.67 -10.84 11.54
N ASP A 185 5.55 -11.72 10.54
CA ASP A 185 6.69 -12.19 9.73
C ASP A 185 7.38 -11.05 8.97
N ILE A 186 6.61 -10.14 8.38
CA ILE A 186 7.12 -8.94 7.69
C ILE A 186 7.82 -8.01 8.69
N GLU A 187 7.23 -7.76 9.87
CA GLU A 187 7.84 -6.92 10.91
C GLU A 187 9.13 -7.53 11.48
N ALA A 188 9.19 -8.85 11.58
CA ALA A 188 10.38 -9.57 12.04
C ALA A 188 11.51 -9.64 11.00
N ASP A 189 11.22 -9.39 9.72
CA ASP A 189 12.21 -9.43 8.63
C ASP A 189 13.13 -8.20 8.67
N ARG A 190 14.32 -8.40 9.26
CA ARG A 190 15.33 -7.35 9.42
C ARG A 190 15.91 -6.83 8.10
N GLU A 191 15.71 -7.57 7.02
CA GLU A 191 16.17 -7.17 5.70
C GLU A 191 15.16 -6.27 4.97
N ILE A 192 13.96 -6.10 5.52
CA ILE A 192 13.04 -5.04 5.11
C ILE A 192 13.52 -3.75 5.78
N ALA A 193 14.06 -2.85 4.96
CA ALA A 193 14.72 -1.65 5.46
C ALA A 193 13.77 -0.45 5.59
N SER A 194 12.63 -0.47 4.92
CA SER A 194 11.66 0.61 4.95
C SER A 194 10.48 0.31 5.86
N VAL A 195 9.72 1.36 6.11
CA VAL A 195 8.40 1.28 6.69
C VAL A 195 7.48 0.51 5.75
N VAL A 196 6.80 -0.49 6.28
CA VAL A 196 5.69 -1.13 5.60
C VAL A 196 4.40 -0.75 6.32
N SER A 197 3.43 -0.24 5.57
CA SER A 197 2.11 0.13 6.10
C SER A 197 1.03 -0.69 5.41
N ILE A 198 0.37 -1.56 6.15
CA ILE A 198 -0.65 -2.46 5.58
C ILE A 198 -1.99 -2.24 6.28
N TYR A 199 -3.08 -2.27 5.54
CA TYR A 199 -4.44 -2.25 6.07
C TYR A 199 -5.40 -3.04 5.20
N ALA A 200 -6.45 -3.63 5.77
CA ALA A 200 -7.50 -4.35 5.05
C ALA A 200 -8.80 -3.57 5.06
N VAL A 201 -9.51 -3.55 3.94
CA VAL A 201 -10.76 -2.80 3.78
C VAL A 201 -11.85 -3.68 3.21
N LEU A 202 -13.00 -3.77 3.88
CA LEU A 202 -14.18 -4.42 3.30
C LEU A 202 -14.71 -3.56 2.14
N THR A 203 -14.72 -4.13 0.96
CA THR A 203 -15.13 -3.46 -0.27
C THR A 203 -16.10 -4.31 -1.08
N ARG A 204 -16.58 -3.71 -2.17
CA ARG A 204 -17.42 -4.35 -3.17
C ARG A 204 -16.64 -4.52 -4.46
N ALA A 205 -16.64 -5.74 -4.97
CA ALA A 205 -16.15 -6.06 -6.30
C ALA A 205 -17.33 -6.51 -7.17
N GLN A 206 -17.45 -5.94 -8.37
CA GLN A 206 -18.35 -6.43 -9.39
C GLN A 206 -17.57 -7.38 -10.29
N ILE A 207 -18.02 -8.62 -10.39
CA ILE A 207 -17.38 -9.67 -11.17
C ILE A 207 -18.36 -10.15 -12.24
N GLN A 208 -17.88 -10.32 -13.47
CA GLN A 208 -18.67 -10.82 -14.59
C GLN A 208 -17.97 -12.05 -15.16
N TYR A 209 -18.70 -13.16 -15.26
CA TYR A 209 -18.22 -14.40 -15.86
C TYR A 209 -18.95 -14.65 -17.18
N ILE A 210 -18.26 -14.87 -18.31
CA ILE A 210 -18.95 -15.35 -19.53
C ILE A 210 -19.50 -16.74 -19.25
N ARG A 211 -20.81 -16.89 -19.44
CA ARG A 211 -21.48 -18.16 -19.24
C ARG A 211 -21.10 -19.14 -20.34
N GLY A 212 -20.54 -20.28 -19.95
CA GLY A 212 -20.12 -21.36 -20.85
C GLY A 212 -18.60 -21.47 -20.99
N ASP A 213 -17.89 -20.37 -20.74
CA ASP A 213 -16.44 -20.27 -20.98
C ASP A 213 -15.62 -20.30 -19.67
N CYS A 214 -16.25 -20.03 -18.51
CA CYS A 214 -15.61 -20.19 -17.20
C CYS A 214 -15.99 -21.56 -16.57
N HIS A 215 -15.21 -22.62 -16.87
CA HIS A 215 -15.52 -23.99 -16.45
C HIS A 215 -15.34 -24.27 -14.94
N ASP A 216 -14.52 -23.48 -14.26
CA ASP A 216 -14.26 -23.54 -12.82
C ASP A 216 -15.30 -22.78 -11.98
N VAL A 217 -16.22 -22.07 -12.63
CA VAL A 217 -17.26 -21.27 -11.98
C VAL A 217 -18.64 -21.87 -12.24
N PRO A 218 -19.51 -21.98 -11.23
CA PRO A 218 -20.85 -22.53 -11.44
C PRO A 218 -21.70 -21.69 -12.40
N GLY A 219 -22.40 -22.36 -13.32
CA GLY A 219 -23.17 -21.71 -14.39
C GLY A 219 -24.57 -21.20 -14.00
N THR A 220 -25.00 -21.31 -12.75
CA THR A 220 -26.31 -20.80 -12.26
C THR A 220 -26.14 -19.78 -11.14
N PRO A 221 -27.05 -18.79 -11.02
CA PRO A 221 -27.01 -17.79 -9.95
C PRO A 221 -26.89 -18.35 -8.53
N GLU A 222 -27.68 -19.37 -8.19
CA GLU A 222 -27.74 -19.93 -6.84
C GLU A 222 -26.47 -20.72 -6.53
N ALA A 223 -25.93 -21.44 -7.51
CA ALA A 223 -24.69 -22.17 -7.35
C ALA A 223 -23.50 -21.20 -7.23
N LEU A 224 -23.50 -20.11 -7.99
CA LEU A 224 -22.48 -19.07 -7.88
C LEU A 224 -22.53 -18.34 -6.53
N ALA A 225 -23.72 -18.05 -5.99
CA ALA A 225 -23.86 -17.44 -4.67
C ALA A 225 -23.27 -18.34 -3.57
N ARG A 226 -23.54 -19.65 -3.62
CA ARG A 226 -22.96 -20.63 -2.69
C ARG A 226 -21.44 -20.75 -2.85
N PHE A 227 -20.97 -20.80 -4.09
CA PHE A 227 -19.54 -20.83 -4.40
C PHE A 227 -18.82 -19.59 -3.87
N ASN A 228 -19.38 -18.39 -4.08
CA ASN A 228 -18.83 -17.14 -3.53
C ASN A 228 -18.69 -17.21 -2.01
N ARG A 229 -19.74 -17.64 -1.30
CA ARG A 229 -19.70 -17.78 0.16
C ARG A 229 -18.61 -18.75 0.60
N LYS A 230 -18.43 -19.86 -0.14
CA LYS A 230 -17.37 -20.84 0.15
C LYS A 230 -15.97 -20.23 0.00
N ILE A 231 -15.71 -19.49 -1.08
CA ILE A 231 -14.35 -19.02 -1.40
C ILE A 231 -13.96 -17.71 -0.69
N VAL A 232 -14.93 -16.86 -0.32
CA VAL A 232 -14.67 -15.56 0.34
C VAL A 232 -15.03 -15.59 1.84
N GLY A 233 -15.90 -16.52 2.26
CA GLY A 233 -16.52 -16.53 3.59
C GLY A 233 -17.71 -15.57 3.73
N LEU A 234 -17.91 -14.63 2.80
CA LEU A 234 -18.96 -13.62 2.86
C LEU A 234 -20.08 -13.88 1.84
N ALA A 235 -21.33 -13.57 2.20
CA ALA A 235 -22.44 -13.62 1.26
C ALA A 235 -22.34 -12.48 0.22
N SER A 236 -22.68 -12.79 -1.04
CA SER A 236 -22.79 -11.81 -2.11
C SER A 236 -23.87 -10.78 -1.83
N GLN A 237 -23.74 -9.57 -2.40
CA GLN A 237 -24.77 -8.55 -2.30
C GLN A 237 -25.91 -8.87 -3.28
N GLY A 238 -26.93 -9.54 -2.75
CA GLY A 238 -28.02 -10.08 -3.54
C GLY A 238 -27.62 -11.31 -4.34
N LEU A 239 -28.58 -11.86 -5.08
CA LEU A 239 -28.34 -13.00 -5.98
C LEU A 239 -27.60 -12.54 -7.24
N PRO A 240 -26.64 -13.35 -7.74
CA PRO A 240 -26.03 -13.12 -9.05
C PRO A 240 -27.07 -13.03 -10.15
N ARG A 241 -26.78 -12.28 -11.20
CA ARG A 241 -27.74 -12.00 -12.28
C ARG A 241 -27.19 -12.40 -13.63
N VAL A 242 -28.01 -13.06 -14.43
CA VAL A 242 -27.69 -13.29 -15.84
C VAL A 242 -27.95 -12.00 -16.61
N ARG A 243 -26.95 -11.46 -17.30
CA ARG A 243 -27.09 -10.26 -18.14
C ARG A 243 -26.74 -10.54 -19.60
N PRO A 244 -27.38 -9.86 -20.55
CA PRO A 244 -26.89 -9.81 -21.92
C PRO A 244 -25.55 -9.07 -21.94
N PHE A 245 -24.58 -9.54 -22.75
CA PHE A 245 -23.28 -8.89 -22.88
C PHE A 245 -22.99 -8.45 -24.32
N LYS A 246 -22.66 -9.40 -25.20
CA LYS A 246 -22.52 -9.21 -26.66
C LYS A 246 -23.57 -10.05 -27.37
N THR A 247 -23.72 -9.89 -28.69
CA THR A 247 -24.66 -10.69 -29.49
C THR A 247 -24.43 -12.18 -29.21
N PHE A 248 -25.45 -12.87 -28.70
CA PHE A 248 -25.44 -14.28 -28.29
C PHE A 248 -24.66 -14.65 -27.01
N LEU A 249 -23.97 -13.71 -26.37
CA LEU A 249 -23.26 -13.95 -25.11
C LEU A 249 -24.04 -13.45 -23.89
N ARG A 250 -23.93 -14.20 -22.79
CA ARG A 250 -24.51 -13.83 -21.50
C ARG A 250 -23.42 -13.89 -20.44
N THR A 251 -23.45 -12.93 -19.53
CA THR A 251 -22.61 -12.95 -18.33
C THR A 251 -23.41 -13.37 -17.12
N LEU A 252 -22.73 -13.96 -16.15
CA LEU A 252 -23.22 -14.12 -14.79
C LEU A 252 -22.52 -13.07 -13.92
N ASP A 253 -23.28 -12.04 -13.53
CA ASP A 253 -22.79 -10.89 -12.78
C ASP A 253 -22.94 -11.14 -11.27
N LEU A 254 -21.85 -10.99 -10.52
CA LEU A 254 -21.74 -11.19 -9.08
C LEU A 254 -21.27 -9.89 -8.41
N ASN A 255 -22.01 -9.43 -7.41
CA ASN A 255 -21.55 -8.38 -6.51
C ASN A 255 -20.97 -9.04 -5.25
N ARG A 256 -19.64 -9.10 -5.17
CA ARG A 256 -18.90 -9.75 -4.09
C ARG A 256 -18.55 -8.72 -3.01
N ARG A 257 -18.80 -9.06 -1.74
CA ARG A 257 -18.15 -8.41 -0.59
C ARG A 257 -16.83 -9.13 -0.32
N ILE A 258 -15.74 -8.39 -0.18
CA ILE A 258 -14.41 -8.96 0.03
C ILE A 258 -13.50 -7.98 0.78
N TYR A 259 -12.56 -8.49 1.57
CA TYR A 259 -11.49 -7.66 2.11
C TYR A 259 -10.47 -7.40 1.02
N LEU A 260 -10.12 -6.13 0.84
CA LEU A 260 -9.05 -5.70 -0.02
C LEU A 260 -7.92 -5.21 0.88
N VAL A 261 -6.78 -5.89 0.84
CA VAL A 261 -5.58 -5.47 1.56
C VAL A 261 -4.88 -4.41 0.72
N HIS A 262 -4.40 -3.37 1.39
CA HIS A 262 -3.61 -2.28 0.86
C HIS A 262 -2.32 -2.22 1.66
N GLY A 263 -1.21 -2.53 1.02
CA GLY A 263 0.14 -2.34 1.53
C GLY A 263 0.82 -1.16 0.86
N SER A 264 1.60 -0.39 1.61
CA SER A 264 2.54 0.58 1.09
C SER A 264 3.92 0.25 1.62
N CYS A 265 4.91 0.21 0.73
CA CYS A 265 6.31 -0.06 1.07
C CYS A 265 7.22 0.65 0.07
N SER A 266 8.51 0.76 0.39
CA SER A 266 9.48 1.26 -0.59
C SER A 266 9.62 0.30 -1.76
N PHE A 267 9.96 0.85 -2.93
CA PHE A 267 10.27 0.09 -4.14
C PHE A 267 11.38 -0.94 -3.90
N ARG A 268 12.38 -0.58 -3.08
CA ARG A 268 13.47 -1.48 -2.67
C ARG A 268 12.96 -2.77 -2.03
N ASP A 269 11.99 -2.65 -1.13
CA ASP A 269 11.49 -3.79 -0.35
C ASP A 269 10.31 -4.51 -1.01
N LEU A 270 9.79 -3.96 -2.11
CA LEU A 270 8.54 -4.41 -2.76
C LEU A 270 8.52 -5.92 -3.02
N THR A 271 9.53 -6.46 -3.71
CA THR A 271 9.59 -7.89 -4.03
C THR A 271 9.68 -8.76 -2.77
N ARG A 272 10.39 -8.31 -1.74
CA ARG A 272 10.52 -9.05 -0.47
C ARG A 272 9.19 -9.08 0.29
N VAL A 273 8.47 -7.95 0.32
CA VAL A 273 7.12 -7.84 0.90
C VAL A 273 6.13 -8.73 0.15
N ILE A 274 6.10 -8.69 -1.18
CA ILE A 274 5.29 -9.59 -2.01
C ILE A 274 5.63 -11.05 -1.73
N GLY A 275 6.93 -11.36 -1.58
CA GLY A 275 7.40 -12.70 -1.27
C GLY A 275 6.85 -13.26 0.05
N HIS A 276 6.67 -12.44 1.08
CA HIS A 276 6.01 -12.87 2.34
C HIS A 276 4.55 -13.26 2.08
N PHE A 277 3.80 -12.41 1.39
CA PHE A 277 2.41 -12.70 1.03
C PHE A 277 2.28 -13.92 0.12
N HIS A 278 3.23 -14.10 -0.79
CA HIS A 278 3.28 -15.26 -1.68
C HIS A 278 3.51 -16.56 -0.91
N ARG A 279 4.50 -16.59 0.00
CA ARG A 279 4.78 -17.77 0.84
C ARG A 279 3.60 -18.18 1.72
N GLN A 280 2.82 -17.21 2.16
CA GLN A 280 1.62 -17.44 2.99
C GLN A 280 0.35 -17.68 2.16
N GLY A 281 0.45 -17.67 0.83
CA GLY A 281 -0.64 -18.00 -0.10
C GLY A 281 -1.64 -16.90 -0.39
N PHE A 282 -1.36 -15.66 -0.01
CA PHE A 282 -2.20 -14.51 -0.34
C PHE A 282 -2.04 -14.02 -1.78
N ILE A 283 -0.84 -14.23 -2.35
CA ILE A 283 -0.51 -13.91 -3.74
C ILE A 283 -0.06 -15.20 -4.41
N GLY A 284 -0.72 -15.60 -5.51
CA GLY A 284 -0.39 -16.83 -6.23
C GLY A 284 0.80 -16.73 -7.16
N SER A 285 1.07 -17.82 -7.87
CA SER A 285 1.98 -17.84 -9.02
C SER A 285 1.23 -17.61 -10.34
N PRO A 286 1.89 -17.16 -11.43
CA PRO A 286 1.24 -16.90 -12.72
C PRO A 286 0.59 -18.13 -13.36
N ASP A 287 1.12 -19.33 -13.07
CA ASP A 287 0.59 -20.62 -13.54
C ASP A 287 -0.68 -21.07 -12.78
N GLY A 288 -1.14 -20.28 -11.80
CA GLY A 288 -2.31 -20.58 -10.98
C GLY A 288 -2.05 -21.59 -9.88
N HIS A 289 -0.80 -22.04 -9.66
CA HIS A 289 -0.45 -22.80 -8.48
C HIS A 289 -0.40 -21.87 -7.26
N LEU A 290 -1.33 -22.07 -6.33
CA LEU A 290 -1.33 -21.42 -5.02
C LEU A 290 -0.72 -22.39 -4.01
N VAL A 291 0.21 -21.87 -3.20
CA VAL A 291 0.67 -22.54 -1.98
C VAL A 291 0.04 -21.74 -0.84
N PRO A 292 -1.02 -22.21 -0.15
CA PRO A 292 -1.67 -23.54 -0.21
C PRO A 292 -2.72 -23.69 -1.33
N SER A 293 -2.98 -24.94 -1.73
CA SER A 293 -3.88 -25.39 -2.81
C SER A 293 -5.38 -25.03 -2.66
N GLU A 294 -5.74 -24.25 -1.64
CA GLU A 294 -7.13 -23.90 -1.31
C GLU A 294 -7.47 -22.44 -1.63
N TYR A 295 -6.47 -21.61 -1.91
CA TYR A 295 -6.73 -20.22 -2.25
C TYR A 295 -7.36 -20.15 -3.65
N PRO A 296 -8.34 -19.27 -3.89
CA PRO A 296 -9.04 -19.30 -5.16
C PRO A 296 -8.19 -18.64 -6.26
N GLY A 297 -8.11 -19.28 -7.42
CA GLY A 297 -7.39 -18.75 -8.59
C GLY A 297 -8.26 -17.83 -9.45
N GLY A 298 -7.63 -17.16 -10.43
CA GLY A 298 -8.30 -16.28 -11.39
C GLY A 298 -7.95 -14.80 -11.23
N ILE A 299 -8.34 -13.98 -12.22
CA ILE A 299 -7.99 -12.56 -12.26
C ILE A 299 -8.62 -11.75 -11.12
N GLU A 300 -9.74 -12.23 -10.57
CA GLU A 300 -10.37 -11.64 -9.38
C GLU A 300 -9.55 -11.81 -8.08
N TRP A 301 -8.43 -12.53 -8.12
CA TRP A 301 -7.50 -12.73 -7.00
C TRP A 301 -6.11 -12.18 -7.27
N THR A 302 -5.90 -11.56 -8.44
CA THR A 302 -4.62 -11.00 -8.83
C THR A 302 -4.25 -9.80 -7.96
N ALA A 303 -3.02 -9.81 -7.46
CA ALA A 303 -2.47 -8.66 -6.76
C ALA A 303 -2.21 -7.51 -7.73
N MET A 304 -2.28 -6.28 -7.24
CA MET A 304 -2.11 -5.07 -8.04
C MET A 304 -1.02 -4.23 -7.41
N ILE A 305 -0.07 -3.78 -8.21
CA ILE A 305 1.02 -2.95 -7.75
C ILE A 305 1.04 -1.69 -8.60
N PHE A 306 1.11 -0.55 -7.95
CA PHE A 306 1.06 0.74 -8.63
C PHE A 306 1.75 1.83 -7.80
N PRO A 307 2.03 3.00 -8.37
CA PRO A 307 2.60 4.13 -7.63
C PRO A 307 1.80 4.50 -6.40
N ALA A 308 2.48 4.81 -5.30
CA ALA A 308 1.80 5.29 -4.09
C ALA A 308 0.94 6.53 -4.36
N CYS A 309 -0.17 6.66 -3.63
CA CYS A 309 -1.20 7.69 -3.79
C CYS A 309 -2.00 7.62 -5.10
N LEU A 310 -1.81 6.61 -5.95
CA LEU A 310 -2.70 6.42 -7.09
C LEU A 310 -4.07 5.90 -6.61
N GLU A 311 -4.12 5.17 -5.49
CA GLU A 311 -5.34 4.60 -4.91
C GLU A 311 -6.37 5.65 -4.43
N ILE A 312 -5.92 6.87 -4.14
CA ILE A 312 -6.79 7.96 -3.66
C ILE A 312 -7.41 8.78 -4.80
N GLN A 313 -7.02 8.55 -6.06
CA GLN A 313 -7.46 9.36 -7.20
C GLN A 313 -8.78 8.90 -7.85
N ASP A 314 -9.65 8.22 -7.08
CA ASP A 314 -10.94 7.67 -7.57
C ASP A 314 -10.77 6.77 -8.82
N ILE A 315 -9.64 6.07 -8.91
CA ILE A 315 -9.39 5.15 -10.01
C ILE A 315 -10.21 3.89 -9.79
N ARG A 316 -11.09 3.61 -10.74
CA ARG A 316 -11.76 2.31 -10.85
C ARG A 316 -10.80 1.33 -11.48
N LEU A 317 -10.40 0.33 -10.72
CA LEU A 317 -9.56 -0.74 -11.23
C LEU A 317 -10.46 -1.78 -11.88
N LYS A 318 -10.40 -1.82 -13.21
CA LYS A 318 -11.10 -2.79 -14.04
C LYS A 318 -10.11 -3.69 -14.75
N PHE A 319 -10.34 -4.99 -14.65
CA PHE A 319 -9.51 -6.02 -15.25
C PHE A 319 -10.31 -6.96 -16.10
N THR A 320 -9.62 -7.54 -17.07
CA THR A 320 -10.10 -8.59 -17.94
C THR A 320 -9.00 -9.65 -18.03
N ASP A 321 -9.36 -10.93 -17.93
CA ASP A 321 -8.41 -12.01 -18.22
C ASP A 321 -8.04 -12.02 -19.71
N GLU A 322 -6.96 -12.72 -20.06
CA GLU A 322 -6.45 -12.69 -21.44
C GLU A 322 -7.43 -13.32 -22.44
N GLN A 323 -8.23 -14.27 -21.98
CA GLN A 323 -9.27 -14.93 -22.77
C GLN A 323 -10.57 -14.11 -22.85
N GLU A 324 -10.64 -12.95 -22.18
CA GLU A 324 -11.84 -12.15 -22.03
C GLU A 324 -13.06 -12.92 -21.50
N THR A 325 -12.85 -13.93 -20.65
CA THR A 325 -13.93 -14.70 -20.03
C THR A 325 -14.37 -14.13 -18.69
N ARG A 326 -13.53 -13.31 -18.05
CA ARG A 326 -13.79 -12.72 -16.74
C ARG A 326 -13.49 -11.23 -16.72
N TRP A 327 -14.37 -10.48 -16.05
CA TRP A 327 -14.11 -9.09 -15.72
C TRP A 327 -14.28 -8.85 -14.24
N VAL A 328 -13.43 -7.99 -13.70
CA VAL A 328 -13.46 -7.60 -12.30
C VAL A 328 -13.35 -6.09 -12.24
N GLU A 329 -14.26 -5.47 -11.53
CA GLU A 329 -14.22 -4.05 -11.20
C GLU A 329 -14.28 -3.93 -9.68
N TYR A 330 -13.19 -3.46 -9.09
CA TYR A 330 -13.23 -3.02 -7.70
C TYR A 330 -13.86 -1.63 -7.65
N GLY A 331 -14.73 -1.41 -6.66
CA GLY A 331 -15.20 -0.06 -6.33
C GLY A 331 -14.05 0.86 -5.92
N ARG A 332 -14.37 2.07 -5.42
CA ARG A 332 -13.36 3.00 -4.89
C ARG A 332 -12.40 2.27 -3.94
N LEU A 333 -11.13 2.24 -4.32
CA LEU A 333 -10.05 1.59 -3.56
C LEU A 333 -9.91 2.24 -2.18
N MET A 334 -10.00 3.56 -2.13
CA MET A 334 -9.96 4.36 -0.91
C MET A 334 -11.05 5.43 -0.93
N SER A 335 -11.72 5.64 0.21
CA SER A 335 -12.53 6.85 0.46
C SER A 335 -11.77 7.73 1.44
N PRO A 336 -11.72 9.06 1.28
CA PRO A 336 -11.11 9.98 2.25
C PRO A 336 -11.61 9.75 3.69
N ASP A 337 -12.86 9.34 3.85
CA ASP A 337 -13.51 9.07 5.14
C ASP A 337 -12.98 7.80 5.83
N ARG A 338 -12.18 6.98 5.14
CA ARG A 338 -11.56 5.75 5.65
C ARG A 338 -10.14 5.97 6.20
N LEU A 339 -9.45 7.06 5.85
CA LEU A 339 -8.14 7.45 6.42
C LEU A 339 -8.14 7.61 7.97
N PRO A 340 -9.20 8.15 8.61
CA PRO A 340 -9.27 8.29 10.06
C PRO A 340 -9.33 6.96 10.83
N LEU A 341 -9.77 5.85 10.20
CA LEU A 341 -9.73 4.52 10.83
C LEU A 341 -8.30 3.93 10.87
N VAL A 342 -7.39 4.34 9.97
CA VAL A 342 -5.95 4.03 10.02
C VAL A 342 -5.35 4.50 11.35
N ALA A 343 -5.71 5.72 11.76
CA ALA A 343 -5.22 6.34 12.98
C ALA A 343 -5.86 5.80 14.27
N ALA A 344 -7.07 5.22 14.20
CA ALA A 344 -7.81 4.73 15.37
C ALA A 344 -7.31 3.38 15.91
N VAL A 345 -6.90 2.45 15.03
CA VAL A 345 -6.41 1.12 15.45
C VAL A 345 -4.99 1.13 15.99
N LEU A 346 -4.18 2.13 15.61
CA LEU A 346 -2.93 2.45 16.31
C LEU A 346 -3.12 2.67 17.83
N ASN A 347 -4.36 2.87 18.30
CA ASN A 347 -4.68 3.11 19.71
C ASN A 347 -5.30 1.91 20.48
N VAL A 348 -5.79 0.85 19.83
CA VAL A 348 -6.51 -0.27 20.52
C VAL A 348 -5.80 -1.62 20.44
N GLY A 349 -4.74 -1.74 19.64
CA GLY A 349 -4.01 -2.99 19.44
C GLY A 349 -4.66 -3.90 18.39
N ARG A 350 -3.82 -4.72 17.74
CA ARG A 350 -4.13 -5.51 16.55
C ARG A 350 -5.19 -6.59 16.77
N GLU A 351 -5.03 -7.39 17.82
CA GLU A 351 -5.94 -8.49 18.17
C GLU A 351 -7.34 -8.01 18.54
N GLU A 352 -7.43 -6.94 19.32
CA GLU A 352 -8.71 -6.38 19.77
C GLU A 352 -9.47 -5.71 18.60
N ALA A 353 -8.75 -5.16 17.61
CA ALA A 353 -9.33 -4.64 16.38
C ALA A 353 -9.90 -5.77 15.51
N LEU A 354 -9.15 -6.87 15.34
CA LEU A 354 -9.59 -8.03 14.55
C LEU A 354 -10.82 -8.70 15.17
N LYS A 355 -10.80 -8.95 16.48
CA LYS A 355 -11.94 -9.54 17.19
C LYS A 355 -13.23 -8.73 17.00
N LYS A 356 -13.16 -7.41 17.18
CA LYS A 356 -14.33 -6.52 17.01
C LYS A 356 -14.87 -6.50 15.60
N LEU A 357 -13.99 -6.61 14.61
CA LEU A 357 -14.37 -6.66 13.21
C LEU A 357 -15.11 -7.97 12.89
N LEU A 358 -14.58 -9.13 13.32
CA LEU A 358 -15.24 -10.42 13.15
C LEU A 358 -16.58 -10.51 13.91
N ASP A 359 -16.66 -9.94 15.12
CA ASP A 359 -17.90 -9.86 15.90
C ASP A 359 -18.97 -9.01 15.19
N ALA A 360 -18.58 -7.89 14.57
CA ALA A 360 -19.48 -7.04 13.79
C ALA A 360 -20.00 -7.75 12.53
N GLU A 361 -19.16 -8.55 11.86
CA GLU A 361 -19.57 -9.35 10.72
C GLU A 361 -20.57 -10.45 11.08
N ALA A 362 -20.30 -11.19 12.17
CA ALA A 362 -21.19 -12.22 12.66
C ALA A 362 -22.58 -11.67 13.01
N GLN A 363 -22.64 -10.44 13.54
CA GLN A 363 -23.90 -9.74 13.81
C GLN A 363 -24.60 -9.28 12.52
N ALA A 364 -23.87 -8.74 11.54
CA ALA A 364 -24.43 -8.30 10.27
C ALA A 364 -25.04 -9.43 9.42
N ASP A 365 -24.50 -10.64 9.52
CA ASP A 365 -25.06 -11.83 8.85
C ASP A 365 -26.31 -12.40 9.56
N SER A 366 -26.57 -12.01 10.82
CA SER A 366 -27.71 -12.49 11.62
C SER A 366 -28.99 -11.65 11.49
N GLU A 367 -28.89 -10.39 11.08
CA GLU A 367 -30.03 -9.47 10.94
C GLU A 367 -29.84 -8.49 9.76
N PRO A 368 -30.57 -8.64 8.64
CA PRO A 368 -30.46 -7.75 7.47
C PRO A 368 -30.77 -6.28 7.76
N ASP A 369 -31.58 -6.01 8.80
CA ASP A 369 -31.99 -4.66 9.22
C ASP A 369 -31.05 -4.02 10.27
N PHE A 370 -30.12 -4.80 10.85
CA PHE A 370 -29.18 -4.36 11.90
C PHE A 370 -28.20 -3.31 11.41
N ILE A 371 -27.87 -3.34 10.10
CA ILE A 371 -27.00 -2.36 9.43
C ILE A 371 -27.56 -0.94 9.52
N ARG A 372 -28.86 -0.73 9.79
CA ARG A 372 -29.43 0.61 10.01
C ARG A 372 -29.52 1.03 11.47
N ALA A 373 -29.63 0.11 12.42
CA ALA A 373 -30.01 0.45 13.79
C ALA A 373 -28.82 0.64 14.74
N ASN A 374 -27.69 -0.05 14.52
CA ASN A 374 -26.63 -0.14 15.54
C ASN A 374 -25.44 0.81 15.39
N TRP A 375 -25.44 1.65 14.36
CA TRP A 375 -24.46 2.73 14.17
C TRP A 375 -24.43 3.72 15.35
N ASN A 376 -25.60 4.00 15.95
CA ASN A 376 -25.77 4.90 17.10
C ASN A 376 -25.17 4.38 18.43
N SER A 377 -24.74 3.12 18.49
CA SER A 377 -24.19 2.50 19.71
C SER A 377 -22.67 2.66 19.82
N VAL A 378 -21.99 2.65 18.66
CA VAL A 378 -20.53 2.86 18.52
C VAL A 378 -20.19 4.32 18.82
N ASP A 379 -21.04 5.28 18.40
CA ASP A 379 -20.92 6.71 18.71
C ASP A 379 -20.86 7.02 20.21
N ARG A 380 -21.67 6.33 21.01
CA ARG A 380 -21.70 6.49 22.46
C ARG A 380 -20.44 5.93 23.13
N TRP A 381 -19.75 4.98 22.50
CA TRP A 381 -18.55 4.36 23.02
C TRP A 381 -17.29 5.16 22.67
N VAL A 382 -17.15 5.62 21.43
CA VAL A 382 -16.05 6.51 20.98
C VAL A 382 -16.06 7.83 21.76
N SER A 383 -17.25 8.37 22.04
CA SER A 383 -17.45 9.56 22.88
C SER A 383 -17.03 9.36 24.34
N LYS A 384 -17.15 8.12 24.86
CA LYS A 384 -16.69 7.76 26.22
C LYS A 384 -15.17 7.59 26.30
N LEU A 385 -14.52 7.10 25.24
CA LEU A 385 -13.05 6.96 25.17
C LEU A 385 -12.34 8.31 25.05
N ARG A 386 -12.88 9.25 24.26
CA ARG A 386 -12.38 10.63 24.18
C ARG A 386 -12.41 11.38 25.51
N ARG A 387 -13.40 11.09 26.36
CA ARG A 387 -13.48 11.68 27.71
C ARG A 387 -12.50 11.08 28.71
N LYS A 388 -11.92 9.91 28.43
CA LYS A 388 -11.00 9.22 29.35
C LYS A 388 -9.51 9.45 29.03
N ASN A 389 -9.16 9.75 27.79
CA ASN A 389 -7.76 9.95 27.39
C ASN A 389 -7.48 11.42 27.07
N HIS A 390 -6.91 12.16 28.03
CA HIS A 390 -6.29 13.46 27.83
C HIS A 390 -4.97 13.35 27.03
N ALA A 391 -5.00 12.81 25.82
CA ALA A 391 -3.86 12.84 24.91
C ALA A 391 -3.94 14.12 24.05
N LYS A 392 -2.85 14.90 24.08
CA LYS A 392 -2.71 16.19 23.37
C LYS A 392 -2.96 16.01 21.85
N PRO A 393 -3.50 17.04 21.17
CA PRO A 393 -3.76 16.99 19.74
C PRO A 393 -2.46 16.79 18.96
N LEU A 394 -2.42 15.75 18.11
CA LEU A 394 -1.41 15.63 17.06
C LEU A 394 -1.76 16.65 15.97
N SER A 395 -0.95 17.69 15.84
CA SER A 395 -1.02 18.63 14.72
C SER A 395 -0.57 17.92 13.45
N ILE A 396 -1.49 17.70 12.52
CA ILE A 396 -1.19 17.22 11.17
C ILE A 396 -0.84 18.45 10.32
N TYR A 397 0.42 18.57 9.91
CA TYR A 397 0.80 19.45 8.81
C TYR A 397 0.88 18.58 7.55
N LEU A 398 0.04 18.92 6.57
CA LEU A 398 0.05 18.36 5.21
C LEU A 398 1.32 18.77 4.46
#